data_AF-X7F456-F1
#
_entry.id   AF-X7F456-F1
#
_cell.length_a   1.000
_cell.length_b   1.000
_cell.length_c   1.000
_cell.angle_alpha   90.00
_cell.angle_beta   90.00
_cell.angle_gamma   90.00
#
_symmetry.space_group_name_H-M   'P 1'
#
loop_
_entity.id
_entity.type
_entity.pdbx_description
1 polymer ?
#
loop_
_entity_poly.entity_id
_entity_poly.type
_entity_poly.pdbx_seq_one_letter_code
_entity_poly.pdbx_strand_id
1 'polypeptide(L)'
;MARDLPDFTGLTADQAIAAVRRQGPAQRQRTVRALLYKKGNRPPDRAIQLRLLESFADDAELGPFERTYALVAAAHKASELGDAGTLAGFVPRLETSFDWARDLPMRQELRKDGLHLRFSILNVLIHAALWLDLDARDTYAGQILQAVAGINPRKTTHYTFNSTTNILNTVGIALLVRPGAMTATLPILRGLLYHSLRMKFARDLPAVMLRLGIPEDIAAVEPPSNFLKFEESFRKYLAIKRAEAAGTDAERVAHCWVIAEECVGQYTPEQKARHIDGIRRNLAPAWSADPARHAQG
;
A
#
# COMPACT_ATOMS: atom_id res chain seq x y z
N MET A 1 -6.72 -4.98 34.12
CA MET A 1 -5.28 -4.70 33.87
C MET A 1 -4.89 -5.34 32.55
N ALA A 2 -4.43 -4.57 31.56
CA ALA A 2 -3.82 -5.16 30.37
C ALA A 2 -2.50 -5.80 30.80
N ARG A 3 -2.35 -7.13 30.65
CA ARG A 3 -1.03 -7.75 30.82
C ARG A 3 -0.11 -7.18 29.74
N ASP A 4 1.07 -6.74 30.15
CA ASP A 4 2.10 -6.30 29.22
C ASP A 4 2.40 -7.42 28.22
N LEU A 5 2.48 -7.03 26.94
CA LEU A 5 2.87 -7.95 25.90
C LEU A 5 4.33 -8.37 26.15
N PRO A 6 4.69 -9.65 25.95
CA PRO A 6 6.09 -10.04 25.96
C PRO A 6 6.88 -9.18 24.98
N ASP A 7 8.13 -8.84 25.33
CA ASP A 7 9.04 -8.19 24.40
C ASP A 7 9.52 -9.23 23.38
N PHE A 8 9.27 -8.94 22.10
CA PHE A 8 9.67 -9.79 20.98
C PHE A 8 10.92 -9.25 20.27
N THR A 9 11.41 -8.05 20.62
CA THR A 9 12.47 -7.37 19.86
C THR A 9 13.82 -8.11 19.93
N GLY A 10 14.09 -8.83 21.03
CA GLY A 10 15.30 -9.64 21.21
C GLY A 10 15.17 -11.12 20.81
N LEU A 11 14.03 -11.56 20.26
CA LEU A 11 13.78 -12.97 19.97
C LEU A 11 14.15 -13.35 18.54
N THR A 12 14.66 -14.58 18.37
CA THR A 12 14.70 -15.25 17.05
C THR A 12 13.29 -15.58 16.56
N ALA A 13 13.13 -15.91 15.28
CA ALA A 13 11.84 -16.26 14.70
C ALA A 13 11.21 -17.46 15.44
N ASP A 14 11.99 -18.52 15.67
CA ASP A 14 11.52 -19.74 16.31
C ASP A 14 11.13 -19.51 17.77
N GLN A 15 11.90 -18.69 18.51
CA GLN A 15 11.55 -18.30 19.87
C GLN A 15 10.27 -17.46 19.91
N ALA A 16 10.11 -16.49 19.00
CA ALA A 16 8.91 -15.67 18.90
C ALA A 16 7.68 -16.51 18.56
N ILE A 17 7.78 -17.40 17.56
CA ILE A 17 6.70 -18.31 17.16
C ILE A 17 6.32 -19.23 18.34
N ALA A 18 7.30 -19.84 19.00
CA ALA A 18 7.06 -20.70 20.16
C ALA A 18 6.45 -19.93 21.34
N ALA A 19 6.83 -18.67 21.55
CA ALA A 19 6.23 -17.82 22.57
C ALA A 19 4.77 -17.48 22.25
N VAL A 20 4.43 -17.20 20.99
CA VAL A 20 3.05 -16.95 20.55
C VAL A 20 2.19 -18.23 20.68
N ARG A 21 2.70 -19.39 20.22
CA ARG A 21 1.97 -20.67 20.24
C ARG A 21 1.64 -21.18 21.65
N ARG A 22 2.44 -20.83 22.65
CA ARG A 22 2.19 -21.19 24.07
C ARG A 22 1.06 -20.36 24.72
N GLN A 23 0.54 -19.35 24.04
CA GLN A 23 -0.51 -18.48 24.58
C GLN A 23 -1.91 -19.04 24.30
N GLY A 24 -2.83 -18.83 25.25
CA GLY A 24 -4.25 -19.11 25.00
C GLY A 24 -4.83 -18.23 23.86
N PRO A 25 -5.93 -18.65 23.22
CA PRO A 25 -6.43 -18.05 21.97
C PRO A 25 -6.58 -16.52 21.99
N ALA A 26 -7.17 -15.97 23.05
CA ALA A 26 -7.40 -14.53 23.18
C ALA A 26 -6.10 -13.71 23.39
N GLN A 27 -5.09 -14.28 24.05
CA GLN A 27 -3.79 -13.63 24.20
C GLN A 27 -3.01 -13.71 22.88
N ARG A 28 -3.01 -14.88 22.25
CA ARG A 28 -2.38 -15.11 20.96
C ARG A 28 -2.87 -14.14 19.89
N GLN A 29 -4.18 -13.98 19.73
CA GLN A 29 -4.74 -13.03 18.77
C GLN A 29 -4.30 -11.59 19.05
N ARG A 30 -4.26 -11.18 20.32
CA ARG A 30 -3.80 -9.83 20.71
C ARG A 30 -2.31 -9.64 20.41
N THR A 31 -1.48 -10.63 20.72
CA THR A 31 -0.04 -10.60 20.46
C THR A 31 0.24 -10.58 18.95
N VAL A 32 -0.40 -11.42 18.16
CA VAL A 32 -0.25 -11.40 16.69
C VAL A 32 -0.68 -10.05 16.12
N ARG A 33 -1.82 -9.50 16.54
CA ARG A 33 -2.25 -8.16 16.08
C ARG A 33 -1.25 -7.08 16.46
N ALA A 34 -0.67 -7.14 17.67
CA ALA A 34 0.35 -6.19 18.08
C ALA A 34 1.59 -6.30 17.19
N LEU A 35 2.07 -7.52 16.93
CA LEU A 35 3.21 -7.76 16.04
C LEU A 35 2.88 -7.34 14.59
N LEU A 36 1.69 -7.64 14.06
CA LEU A 36 1.28 -7.23 12.72
C LEU A 36 1.13 -5.71 12.57
N TYR A 37 0.58 -5.02 13.57
CA TYR A 37 0.18 -3.62 13.41
C TYR A 37 1.19 -2.61 13.99
N LYS A 38 2.09 -3.04 14.88
CA LYS A 38 3.15 -2.19 15.46
C LYS A 38 4.53 -2.75 15.08
N LYS A 39 5.15 -2.15 14.05
CA LYS A 39 6.47 -2.60 13.55
C LYS A 39 7.56 -2.60 14.62
N GLY A 40 7.53 -1.64 15.56
CA GLY A 40 8.48 -1.54 16.67
C GLY A 40 8.39 -2.68 17.69
N ASN A 41 7.34 -3.50 17.64
CA ASN A 41 7.21 -4.66 18.54
C ASN A 41 7.85 -5.93 17.95
N ARG A 42 8.42 -5.88 16.75
CA ARG A 42 9.01 -7.04 16.07
C ARG A 42 10.51 -7.11 16.30
N PRO A 43 11.14 -8.29 16.12
CA PRO A 43 12.58 -8.38 15.93
C PRO A 43 13.07 -7.40 14.85
N PRO A 44 14.19 -6.69 15.04
CA PRO A 44 14.67 -5.69 14.07
C PRO A 44 15.17 -6.31 12.76
N ASP A 45 15.65 -7.56 12.81
CA ASP A 45 16.14 -8.28 11.64
C ASP A 45 15.01 -8.62 10.66
N ARG A 46 15.22 -8.32 9.38
CA ARG A 46 14.21 -8.48 8.33
C ARG A 46 13.94 -9.96 7.98
N ALA A 47 14.95 -10.82 8.02
CA ALA A 47 14.80 -12.25 7.76
C ALA A 47 14.03 -12.94 8.90
N ILE A 48 14.29 -12.52 10.15
CA ILE A 48 13.49 -12.94 11.30
C ILE A 48 12.04 -12.49 11.15
N GLN A 49 11.80 -11.23 10.76
CA GLN A 49 10.45 -10.73 10.50
C GLN A 49 9.74 -11.52 9.39
N LEU A 50 10.43 -11.82 8.29
CA LEU A 50 9.87 -12.61 7.19
C LEU A 50 9.35 -13.96 7.69
N ARG A 51 10.21 -14.75 8.35
CA ARG A 51 9.83 -16.08 8.89
C ARG A 51 8.67 -15.99 9.88
N LEU A 52 8.67 -14.98 10.75
CA LEU A 52 7.61 -14.77 11.73
C LEU A 52 6.26 -14.45 11.07
N LEU A 53 6.26 -13.56 10.08
CA LEU A 53 5.05 -13.14 9.36
C LEU A 53 4.49 -14.25 8.47
N GLU A 54 5.37 -15.02 7.83
CA GLU A 54 4.98 -16.22 7.08
C GLU A 54 4.28 -17.23 8.00
N SER A 55 4.86 -17.50 9.18
CA SER A 55 4.21 -18.38 10.15
C SER A 55 2.83 -17.89 10.59
N PHE A 56 2.56 -16.57 10.60
CA PHE A 56 1.23 -16.04 10.90
C PHE A 56 0.28 -16.14 9.70
N ALA A 57 0.78 -16.05 8.47
CA ALA A 57 -0.03 -16.25 7.27
C ALA A 57 -0.55 -17.70 7.18
N ASP A 58 0.25 -18.67 7.63
CA ASP A 58 -0.07 -20.10 7.63
C ASP A 58 -0.82 -20.58 8.88
N ASP A 59 -1.09 -19.67 9.81
CA ASP A 59 -1.72 -20.00 11.07
C ASP A 59 -3.24 -20.15 10.93
N ALA A 60 -3.73 -21.40 10.85
CA ALA A 60 -5.14 -21.72 10.67
C ALA A 60 -6.04 -21.27 11.84
N GLU A 61 -5.48 -20.99 13.01
CA GLU A 61 -6.24 -20.50 14.17
C GLU A 61 -6.43 -18.97 14.13
N LEU A 62 -5.78 -18.27 13.19
CA LEU A 62 -6.01 -16.86 12.94
C LEU A 62 -7.14 -16.64 11.94
N GLY A 63 -7.84 -15.52 12.11
CA GLY A 63 -8.86 -15.07 11.18
C GLY A 63 -8.28 -14.71 9.81
N PRO A 64 -9.11 -14.69 8.74
CA PRO A 64 -8.66 -14.42 7.38
C PRO A 64 -8.03 -13.02 7.22
N PHE A 65 -8.49 -12.03 7.99
CA PHE A 65 -7.88 -10.69 7.99
C PHE A 65 -6.43 -10.74 8.48
N GLU A 66 -6.18 -11.32 9.65
CA GLU A 66 -4.84 -11.40 10.23
C GLU A 66 -3.89 -12.19 9.32
N ARG A 67 -4.34 -13.34 8.79
CA ARG A 67 -3.54 -14.16 7.87
C ARG A 67 -3.19 -13.41 6.59
N THR A 68 -4.15 -12.67 6.02
CA THR A 68 -3.91 -11.89 4.80
C THR A 68 -2.95 -10.73 5.04
N TYR A 69 -3.11 -9.99 6.15
CA TYR A 69 -2.15 -8.92 6.49
C TYR A 69 -0.76 -9.47 6.78
N ALA A 70 -0.66 -10.66 7.40
CA ALA A 70 0.59 -11.34 7.62
C ALA A 70 1.27 -11.67 6.28
N LEU A 71 0.53 -12.23 5.32
CA LEU A 71 1.02 -12.55 3.98
C LEU A 71 1.49 -11.31 3.22
N VAL A 72 0.69 -10.23 3.20
CA VAL A 72 1.08 -8.95 2.58
C VAL A 72 2.34 -8.40 3.22
N ALA A 73 2.45 -8.44 4.55
CA ALA A 73 3.62 -7.95 5.27
C ALA A 73 4.85 -8.84 5.01
N ALA A 74 4.69 -10.17 4.94
CA ALA A 74 5.75 -11.11 4.58
C ALA A 74 6.27 -10.85 3.16
N ALA A 75 5.37 -10.65 2.20
CA ALA A 75 5.76 -10.33 0.82
C ALA A 75 6.52 -9.00 0.71
N HIS A 76 6.12 -7.98 1.47
CA HIS A 76 6.93 -6.76 1.60
C HIS A 76 8.33 -7.05 2.19
N LYS A 77 8.46 -7.93 3.18
CA LYS A 77 9.77 -8.30 3.76
C LYS A 77 10.63 -9.10 2.79
N ALA A 78 10.07 -10.08 2.07
CA ALA A 78 10.77 -10.80 1.00
C ALA A 78 11.29 -9.82 -0.05
N SER A 79 10.46 -8.82 -0.38
CA SER A 79 10.88 -7.73 -1.25
C SER A 79 11.96 -6.84 -0.66
N GLU A 80 11.93 -6.48 0.61
CA GLU A 80 13.04 -5.76 1.23
C GLU A 80 14.35 -6.56 1.21
N LEU A 81 14.28 -7.88 1.36
CA LEU A 81 15.43 -8.79 1.37
C LEU A 81 16.01 -9.12 0.00
N GLY A 82 15.29 -8.82 -1.09
CA GLY A 82 15.72 -9.25 -2.42
C GLY A 82 15.43 -10.72 -2.71
N ASP A 83 14.60 -11.38 -1.90
CA ASP A 83 14.26 -12.79 -2.04
C ASP A 83 13.14 -13.00 -3.07
N ALA A 84 13.56 -13.10 -4.34
CA ALA A 84 12.67 -13.30 -5.47
C ALA A 84 11.92 -14.65 -5.41
N GLY A 85 12.57 -15.71 -4.91
CA GLY A 85 11.99 -17.04 -4.82
C GLY A 85 10.83 -17.09 -3.82
N THR A 86 11.05 -16.56 -2.62
CA THR A 86 9.98 -16.45 -1.60
C THR A 86 8.86 -15.53 -2.07
N LEU A 87 9.19 -14.38 -2.69
CA LEU A 87 8.17 -13.48 -3.23
C LEU A 87 7.31 -14.17 -4.31
N ALA A 88 7.92 -14.91 -5.22
CA ALA A 88 7.22 -15.68 -6.24
C ALA A 88 6.27 -16.71 -5.62
N GLY A 89 6.70 -17.41 -4.57
CA GLY A 89 5.86 -18.36 -3.82
C GLY A 89 4.65 -17.72 -3.14
N PHE A 90 4.70 -16.42 -2.82
CA PHE A 90 3.56 -15.70 -2.24
C PHE A 90 2.54 -15.21 -3.27
N VAL A 91 2.89 -15.08 -4.55
CA VAL A 91 1.99 -14.54 -5.58
C VAL A 91 0.67 -15.31 -5.67
N PRO A 92 0.63 -16.64 -5.82
CA PRO A 92 -0.64 -17.39 -5.91
C PRO A 92 -1.52 -17.26 -4.65
N ARG A 93 -0.88 -17.15 -3.49
CA ARG A 93 -1.56 -16.97 -2.19
C ARG A 93 -2.18 -15.57 -2.07
N LEU A 94 -1.49 -14.56 -2.61
CA LEU A 94 -1.97 -13.18 -2.67
C LEU A 94 -3.12 -13.02 -3.65
N GLU A 95 -3.08 -13.69 -4.82
CA GLU A 95 -4.20 -13.74 -5.77
C GLU A 95 -5.45 -14.34 -5.11
N THR A 96 -5.30 -15.48 -4.43
CA THR A 96 -6.39 -16.11 -3.65
C THR A 96 -6.94 -15.15 -2.59
N SER A 97 -6.05 -14.43 -1.90
CA SER A 97 -6.45 -13.43 -0.89
C SER A 97 -7.15 -12.22 -1.51
N PHE A 98 -6.78 -11.82 -2.72
CA PHE A 98 -7.42 -10.74 -3.46
C PHE A 98 -8.85 -11.11 -3.88
N ASP A 99 -9.05 -12.34 -4.36
CA ASP A 99 -10.38 -12.88 -4.70
C ASP A 99 -11.32 -12.88 -3.50
N TRP A 100 -10.82 -13.12 -2.29
CA TRP A 100 -11.59 -12.94 -1.07
C TRP A 100 -11.79 -11.46 -0.72
N ALA A 101 -10.74 -10.64 -0.83
CA ALA A 101 -10.76 -9.25 -0.41
C ALA A 101 -11.68 -8.37 -1.28
N ARG A 102 -11.89 -8.72 -2.57
CA ARG A 102 -12.73 -7.94 -3.50
C ARG A 102 -14.17 -7.76 -3.03
N ASP A 103 -14.70 -8.76 -2.33
CA ASP A 103 -16.08 -8.82 -1.84
C ASP A 103 -16.27 -8.23 -0.44
N LEU A 104 -15.17 -7.83 0.23
CA LEU A 104 -15.25 -7.27 1.57
C LEU A 104 -15.85 -5.86 1.58
N PRO A 105 -16.72 -5.56 2.55
CA PRO A 105 -17.26 -4.21 2.69
C PRO A 105 -16.18 -3.26 3.20
N MET A 106 -16.39 -1.96 2.94
CA MET A 106 -15.62 -0.92 3.59
C MET A 106 -16.02 -0.84 5.07
N ARG A 107 -15.05 -0.65 5.98
CA ARG A 107 -15.28 -0.67 7.44
C ARG A 107 -14.71 0.55 8.15
N GLN A 108 -15.22 0.80 9.36
CA GLN A 108 -14.70 1.80 10.30
C GLN A 108 -13.53 1.27 11.14
N GLU A 109 -12.75 0.33 10.61
CA GLU A 109 -11.51 -0.16 11.22
C GLU A 109 -10.54 -0.43 10.06
N LEU A 110 -9.43 0.33 9.98
CA LEU A 110 -8.48 0.26 8.85
C LEU A 110 -8.04 -1.18 8.54
N ARG A 111 -7.76 -1.98 9.58
CA ARG A 111 -7.27 -3.36 9.46
C ARG A 111 -8.38 -4.39 9.24
N LYS A 112 -9.62 -3.93 9.03
CA LYS A 112 -10.73 -4.75 8.55
C LYS A 112 -11.46 -4.09 7.38
N ASP A 113 -10.87 -3.03 6.84
CA ASP A 113 -11.44 -2.27 5.73
C ASP A 113 -11.09 -2.97 4.41
N GLY A 114 -12.13 -3.46 3.71
CA GLY A 114 -11.95 -4.14 2.44
C GLY A 114 -11.24 -3.28 1.39
N LEU A 115 -11.48 -1.96 1.39
CA LEU A 115 -10.77 -1.04 0.50
C LEU A 115 -9.27 -1.01 0.80
N HIS A 116 -8.89 -0.77 2.04
CA HIS A 116 -7.47 -0.76 2.45
C HIS A 116 -6.78 -2.09 2.12
N LEU A 117 -7.44 -3.22 2.40
CA LEU A 117 -6.86 -4.54 2.18
C LEU A 117 -6.66 -4.86 0.70
N ARG A 118 -7.66 -4.60 -0.16
CA ARG A 118 -7.57 -4.79 -1.61
C ARG A 118 -6.37 -4.07 -2.21
N PHE A 119 -6.21 -2.77 -1.89
CA PHE A 119 -5.08 -2.00 -2.38
C PHE A 119 -3.75 -2.43 -1.75
N SER A 120 -3.75 -2.98 -0.53
CA SER A 120 -2.51 -3.51 0.07
C SER A 120 -2.03 -4.77 -0.67
N ILE A 121 -2.95 -5.65 -1.07
CA ILE A 121 -2.64 -6.86 -1.84
C ILE A 121 -2.23 -6.49 -3.26
N LEU A 122 -3.02 -5.68 -3.96
CA LEU A 122 -2.73 -5.25 -5.34
C LEU A 122 -1.39 -4.53 -5.45
N ASN A 123 -1.02 -3.73 -4.44
CA ASN A 123 0.29 -3.10 -4.39
C ASN A 123 1.43 -4.12 -4.44
N VAL A 124 1.34 -5.19 -3.64
CA VAL A 124 2.35 -6.25 -3.66
C VAL A 124 2.34 -7.00 -4.99
N LEU A 125 1.15 -7.37 -5.49
CA LEU A 125 1.01 -8.13 -6.74
C LEU A 125 1.63 -7.39 -7.94
N ILE A 126 1.34 -6.10 -8.12
CA ILE A 126 1.88 -5.34 -9.25
C ILE A 126 3.40 -5.16 -9.14
N HIS A 127 3.92 -4.89 -7.94
CA HIS A 127 5.36 -4.77 -7.73
C HIS A 127 6.10 -6.10 -7.89
N ALA A 128 5.48 -7.21 -7.47
CA ALA A 128 6.01 -8.56 -7.69
C ALA A 128 6.03 -8.89 -9.18
N ALA A 129 4.95 -8.62 -9.92
CA ALA A 129 4.90 -8.84 -11.36
C ALA A 129 5.98 -8.04 -12.11
N LEU A 130 6.22 -6.79 -11.73
CA LEU A 130 7.25 -5.98 -12.36
C LEU A 130 8.66 -6.46 -12.04
N TRP A 131 8.92 -6.92 -10.83
CA TRP A 131 10.27 -7.36 -10.46
C TRP A 131 10.57 -8.76 -11.00
N LEU A 132 9.61 -9.68 -10.92
CA LEU A 132 9.73 -11.07 -11.36
C LEU A 132 9.44 -11.26 -12.87
N ASP A 133 9.13 -10.17 -13.58
CA ASP A 133 8.78 -10.17 -15.00
C ASP A 133 7.61 -11.12 -15.35
N LEU A 134 6.51 -10.97 -14.62
CA LEU A 134 5.30 -11.76 -14.82
C LEU A 134 4.37 -11.10 -15.85
N ASP A 135 3.76 -11.91 -16.72
CA ASP A 135 2.76 -11.47 -17.70
C ASP A 135 1.46 -10.97 -17.06
N ALA A 136 1.20 -11.36 -15.81
CA ALA A 136 0.03 -10.91 -15.06
C ALA A 136 0.01 -9.39 -14.75
N ARG A 137 1.09 -8.65 -15.05
CA ARG A 137 1.19 -7.19 -14.81
C ARG A 137 0.02 -6.38 -15.38
N ASP A 138 -0.42 -6.70 -16.60
CA ASP A 138 -1.54 -6.00 -17.24
C ASP A 138 -2.87 -6.32 -16.56
N THR A 139 -3.05 -7.58 -16.13
CA THR A 139 -4.21 -8.01 -15.35
C THR A 139 -4.30 -7.26 -14.03
N TYR A 140 -3.20 -7.20 -13.27
CA TYR A 140 -3.15 -6.47 -12.01
C TYR A 140 -3.39 -4.97 -12.21
N ALA A 141 -2.80 -4.36 -13.24
CA ALA A 141 -3.06 -2.96 -13.58
C ALA A 141 -4.55 -2.71 -13.88
N GLY A 142 -5.19 -3.60 -14.66
CA GLY A 142 -6.63 -3.54 -14.91
C GLY A 142 -7.47 -3.62 -13.63
N GLN A 143 -7.16 -4.58 -12.75
CA GLN A 143 -7.83 -4.76 -11.46
C GLN A 143 -7.67 -3.53 -10.54
N ILE A 144 -6.50 -2.89 -10.53
CA ILE A 144 -6.23 -1.66 -9.78
C ILE A 144 -7.09 -0.51 -10.27
N LEU A 145 -7.14 -0.30 -11.60
CA LEU A 145 -7.92 0.77 -12.22
C LEU A 145 -9.42 0.56 -12.02
N GLN A 146 -9.89 -0.69 -12.11
CA GLN A 146 -11.27 -1.04 -11.78
C GLN A 146 -11.59 -0.79 -10.30
N ALA A 147 -10.69 -1.18 -9.40
CA ALA A 147 -10.89 -1.02 -7.96
C ALA A 147 -10.97 0.46 -7.55
N VAL A 148 -10.15 1.34 -8.14
CA VAL A 148 -10.21 2.79 -7.84
C VAL A 148 -11.47 3.44 -8.41
N ALA A 149 -11.89 3.04 -9.63
CA ALA A 149 -13.13 3.51 -10.23
C ALA A 149 -14.38 3.06 -9.46
N GLY A 150 -14.33 1.87 -8.84
CA GLY A 150 -15.41 1.31 -8.04
C GLY A 150 -15.52 1.86 -6.61
N ILE A 151 -14.70 2.83 -6.20
CA ILE A 151 -14.79 3.41 -4.85
C ILE A 151 -16.10 4.19 -4.71
N ASN A 152 -16.97 3.73 -3.81
CA ASN A 152 -18.20 4.43 -3.47
C ASN A 152 -17.97 5.39 -2.29
N PRO A 153 -18.00 6.73 -2.50
CA PRO A 153 -17.73 7.72 -1.45
C PRO A 153 -18.77 7.73 -0.32
N ARG A 154 -19.93 7.10 -0.49
CA ARG A 154 -20.92 6.94 0.60
C ARG A 154 -20.57 5.82 1.57
N LYS A 155 -19.69 4.89 1.17
CA LYS A 155 -19.27 3.73 1.97
C LYS A 155 -17.89 3.90 2.61
N THR A 156 -17.14 4.92 2.20
CA THR A 156 -15.82 5.26 2.75
C THR A 156 -15.91 5.81 4.16
N THR A 157 -14.82 5.70 4.91
CA THR A 157 -14.71 6.18 6.30
C THR A 157 -13.54 7.14 6.44
N HIS A 158 -13.27 7.66 7.65
CA HIS A 158 -12.09 8.51 7.89
C HIS A 158 -10.77 7.78 7.54
N TYR A 159 -10.75 6.44 7.51
CA TYR A 159 -9.62 5.64 7.10
C TYR A 159 -9.31 5.67 5.60
N THR A 160 -10.22 6.21 4.78
CA THR A 160 -9.91 6.51 3.38
C THR A 160 -8.74 7.48 3.27
N PHE A 161 -8.62 8.44 4.20
CA PHE A 161 -7.45 9.30 4.32
C PHE A 161 -6.16 8.49 4.51
N ASN A 162 -6.15 7.54 5.43
CA ASN A 162 -4.99 6.68 5.67
C ASN A 162 -4.65 5.75 4.50
N SER A 163 -5.64 5.40 3.67
CA SER A 163 -5.47 4.52 2.52
C SER A 163 -5.10 5.26 1.24
N THR A 164 -5.33 6.58 1.18
CA THR A 164 -5.15 7.38 -0.03
C THR A 164 -3.73 7.29 -0.57
N THR A 165 -2.71 7.41 0.28
CA THR A 165 -1.31 7.25 -0.13
C THR A 165 -1.03 5.89 -0.76
N ASN A 166 -1.57 4.81 -0.17
CA ASN A 166 -1.40 3.47 -0.71
C ASN A 166 -2.13 3.30 -2.04
N ILE A 167 -3.36 3.83 -2.15
CA ILE A 167 -4.12 3.82 -3.41
C ILE A 167 -3.33 4.55 -4.50
N LEU A 168 -2.76 5.72 -4.24
CA LEU A 168 -2.00 6.45 -5.24
C LEU A 168 -0.69 5.78 -5.62
N ASN A 169 0.03 5.15 -4.67
CA ASN A 169 1.19 4.32 -5.01
C ASN A 169 0.79 3.25 -6.03
N THR A 170 -0.24 2.47 -5.70
CA THR A 170 -0.68 1.34 -6.52
C THR A 170 -1.24 1.80 -7.88
N VAL A 171 -2.07 2.84 -7.90
CA VAL A 171 -2.63 3.40 -9.15
C VAL A 171 -1.56 4.04 -10.02
N GLY A 172 -0.58 4.74 -9.44
CA GLY A 172 0.52 5.32 -10.19
C GLY A 172 1.30 4.25 -10.96
N ILE A 173 1.62 3.12 -10.31
CA ILE A 173 2.27 1.99 -10.99
C ILE A 173 1.35 1.37 -12.05
N ALA A 174 0.06 1.20 -11.79
CA ALA A 174 -0.87 0.69 -12.80
C ALA A 174 -0.99 1.61 -14.03
N LEU A 175 -0.90 2.93 -13.84
CA LEU A 175 -0.88 3.91 -14.94
C LEU A 175 0.44 3.90 -15.72
N LEU A 176 1.55 3.45 -15.13
CA LEU A 176 2.78 3.19 -15.89
C LEU A 176 2.67 1.95 -16.78
N VAL A 177 1.87 0.96 -16.37
CA VAL A 177 1.55 -0.21 -17.19
C VAL A 177 0.55 0.16 -18.29
N ARG A 178 -0.46 0.98 -17.96
CA ARG A 178 -1.49 1.43 -18.90
C ARG A 178 -1.56 2.96 -19.01
N PRO A 179 -0.59 3.63 -19.67
CA PRO A 179 -0.56 5.09 -19.76
C PRO A 179 -1.79 5.70 -20.43
N GLY A 180 -2.48 4.97 -21.30
CA GLY A 180 -3.72 5.42 -21.93
C GLY A 180 -4.90 5.62 -20.97
N ALA A 181 -4.84 5.08 -19.75
CA ALA A 181 -5.89 5.23 -18.74
C ALA A 181 -5.76 6.50 -17.88
N MET A 182 -4.70 7.29 -18.05
CA MET A 182 -4.41 8.47 -17.21
C MET A 182 -5.56 9.50 -17.26
N THR A 183 -6.03 9.88 -18.45
CA THR A 183 -7.09 10.89 -18.63
C THR A 183 -8.38 10.50 -17.90
N ALA A 184 -8.81 9.24 -17.99
CA ALA A 184 -10.01 8.76 -17.30
C ALA A 184 -9.83 8.64 -15.77
N THR A 185 -8.59 8.35 -15.32
CA THR A 185 -8.29 8.09 -13.91
C THR A 185 -8.06 9.37 -13.10
N LEU A 186 -7.55 10.43 -13.73
CA LEU A 186 -7.22 11.70 -13.06
C LEU A 186 -8.39 12.36 -12.30
N PRO A 187 -9.60 12.48 -12.87
CA PRO A 187 -10.75 13.02 -12.15
C PRO A 187 -11.11 12.21 -10.90
N ILE A 188 -10.95 10.88 -10.96
CA ILE A 188 -11.22 9.96 -9.85
C ILE A 188 -10.21 10.18 -8.72
N LEU A 189 -8.91 10.27 -9.03
CA LEU A 189 -7.86 10.54 -8.05
C LEU A 189 -8.02 11.92 -7.38
N ARG A 190 -8.40 12.94 -8.15
CA ARG A 190 -8.73 14.26 -7.62
C ARG A 190 -9.91 14.19 -6.65
N GLY A 191 -10.97 13.48 -7.04
CA GLY A 191 -12.15 13.25 -6.19
C GLY A 191 -11.80 12.53 -4.90
N LEU A 192 -10.96 11.48 -4.98
CA LEU A 192 -10.47 10.73 -3.83
C LEU A 192 -9.70 11.63 -2.85
N LEU A 193 -8.75 12.43 -3.34
CA LEU A 193 -7.96 13.34 -2.50
C LEU A 193 -8.87 14.33 -1.76
N TYR A 194 -9.77 15.01 -2.47
CA TYR A 194 -10.70 15.96 -1.87
C TYR A 194 -11.62 15.30 -0.84
N HIS A 195 -12.19 14.15 -1.19
CA HIS A 195 -13.06 13.39 -0.31
C HIS A 195 -12.33 12.92 0.96
N SER A 196 -11.08 12.47 0.82
CA SER A 196 -10.25 12.04 1.94
C SER A 196 -9.99 13.16 2.94
N LEU A 197 -9.71 14.39 2.46
CA LEU A 197 -9.53 15.58 3.29
C LEU A 197 -10.82 15.90 4.04
N ARG A 198 -11.95 15.93 3.33
CA ARG A 198 -13.27 16.17 3.94
C ARG A 198 -13.54 15.16 5.05
N MET A 199 -13.29 13.88 4.83
CA MET A 199 -13.52 12.84 5.83
C MET A 199 -12.61 12.96 7.06
N LYS A 200 -11.40 13.50 6.91
CA LYS A 200 -10.44 13.66 8.01
C LYS A 200 -10.74 14.90 8.87
N PHE A 201 -11.07 16.02 8.25
CA PHE A 201 -11.13 17.33 8.92
C PHE A 201 -12.54 17.85 9.20
N ALA A 202 -13.60 17.22 8.69
CA ALA A 202 -14.98 17.67 8.94
C ALA A 202 -15.46 17.51 10.40
N ARG A 203 -14.69 16.85 11.29
CA ARG A 203 -15.08 16.57 12.68
C ARG A 203 -14.44 17.50 13.72
N ASP A 204 -13.49 18.35 13.34
CA ASP A 204 -12.72 19.20 14.27
C ASP A 204 -13.27 20.63 14.42
N LEU A 205 -14.46 20.90 13.88
CA LEU A 205 -15.08 22.23 13.91
C LEU A 205 -15.12 22.86 15.32
N PRO A 206 -15.47 22.15 16.41
CA PRO A 206 -15.49 22.74 17.74
C PRO A 206 -14.09 23.15 18.26
N ALA A 207 -13.06 22.35 17.98
CA ALA A 207 -11.68 22.67 18.39
C ALA A 207 -11.12 23.88 17.62
N VAL A 208 -11.42 23.95 16.33
CA VAL A 208 -11.10 25.12 15.47
C VAL A 208 -11.81 26.37 15.96
N MET A 209 -13.08 26.29 16.36
CA MET A 209 -13.83 27.44 16.89
C MET A 209 -13.33 27.91 18.25
N LEU A 210 -12.89 27.00 19.12
CA LEU A 210 -12.43 27.33 20.48
C LEU A 210 -10.95 27.77 20.54
N ARG A 211 -10.23 27.77 19.42
CA ARG A 211 -8.80 28.13 19.32
C ARG A 211 -7.89 27.44 20.34
N LEU A 212 -8.29 26.28 20.84
CA LEU A 212 -7.53 25.54 21.86
C LEU A 212 -6.26 24.98 21.24
N GLY A 213 -5.10 25.34 21.79
CA GLY A 213 -3.80 24.85 21.32
C GLY A 213 -3.34 25.41 19.98
N ILE A 214 -3.89 26.55 19.53
CA ILE A 214 -3.39 27.26 18.35
C ILE A 214 -2.11 28.02 18.74
N PRO A 215 -0.95 27.75 18.10
CA PRO A 215 0.28 28.49 18.34
C PRO A 215 0.15 29.97 17.98
N GLU A 216 0.90 30.83 18.67
CA GLU A 216 0.87 32.29 18.45
C GLU A 216 1.45 32.68 17.08
N ASP A 217 2.31 31.84 16.51
CA ASP A 217 2.99 32.03 15.24
C ASP A 217 2.83 30.81 14.31
N ILE A 218 2.75 31.08 13.00
CA ILE A 218 2.65 30.03 11.98
C ILE A 218 3.88 29.11 12.00
N ALA A 219 5.05 29.63 12.38
CA ALA A 219 6.29 28.86 12.39
C ALA A 219 6.32 27.77 13.48
N ALA A 220 5.56 27.93 14.57
CA ALA A 220 5.41 26.89 15.61
C ALA A 220 4.32 25.85 15.28
N VAL A 221 3.62 25.96 14.16
CA VAL A 221 2.65 24.96 13.72
C VAL A 221 3.41 23.77 13.12
N GLU A 222 3.61 22.72 13.92
CA GLU A 222 4.10 21.45 13.41
C GLU A 222 3.00 20.71 12.64
N PRO A 223 3.22 20.37 11.35
CA PRO A 223 2.23 19.62 10.59
C PRO A 223 2.07 18.22 11.20
N PRO A 224 0.83 17.76 11.45
CA PRO A 224 0.62 16.41 11.96
C PRO A 224 1.14 15.39 10.95
N SER A 225 1.57 14.22 11.40
CA SER A 225 2.07 13.13 10.51
C SER A 225 1.09 12.72 9.39
N ASN A 226 -0.21 12.96 9.59
CA ASN A 226 -1.24 12.78 8.59
C ASN A 226 -1.14 13.78 7.42
N PHE A 227 -0.70 15.02 7.69
CA PHE A 227 -0.47 16.05 6.68
C PHE A 227 0.70 15.68 5.75
N LEU A 228 1.81 15.17 6.29
CA LEU A 228 2.94 14.68 5.49
C LEU A 228 2.50 13.59 4.48
N LYS A 229 1.66 12.65 4.92
CA LYS A 229 1.09 11.61 4.04
C LYS A 229 0.16 12.19 2.97
N PHE A 230 -0.54 13.27 3.29
CA PHE A 230 -1.36 13.99 2.33
C PHE A 230 -0.48 14.68 1.28
N GLU A 231 0.59 15.38 1.69
CA GLU A 231 1.55 15.99 0.76
C GLU A 231 2.18 14.95 -0.18
N GLU A 232 2.59 13.79 0.34
CA GLU A 232 3.05 12.67 -0.49
C GLU A 232 2.01 12.23 -1.51
N SER A 233 0.74 12.12 -1.09
CA SER A 233 -0.35 11.76 -1.99
C SER A 233 -0.58 12.85 -3.05
N PHE A 234 -0.49 14.11 -2.67
CA PHE A 234 -0.65 15.23 -3.59
C PHE A 234 0.50 15.29 -4.61
N ARG A 235 1.75 15.06 -4.20
CA ARG A 235 2.92 14.98 -5.11
C ARG A 235 2.73 13.89 -6.17
N LYS A 236 2.28 12.70 -5.77
CA LYS A 236 1.96 11.58 -6.69
C LYS A 236 0.88 11.96 -7.70
N TYR A 237 -0.20 12.57 -7.22
CA TYR A 237 -1.26 13.07 -8.11
C TYR A 237 -0.75 14.13 -9.09
N LEU A 238 0.08 15.07 -8.64
CA LEU A 238 0.66 16.09 -9.52
C LEU A 238 1.60 15.48 -10.56
N ALA A 239 2.38 14.46 -10.21
CA ALA A 239 3.21 13.73 -11.17
C ALA A 239 2.36 13.08 -12.26
N ILE A 240 1.27 12.40 -11.88
CA ILE A 240 0.31 11.79 -12.82
C ILE A 240 -0.33 12.87 -13.71
N LYS A 241 -0.77 13.98 -13.11
CA LYS A 241 -1.38 15.09 -13.85
C LYS A 241 -0.41 15.71 -14.87
N ARG A 242 0.86 15.87 -14.51
CA ARG A 242 1.89 16.41 -15.42
C ARG A 242 2.18 15.46 -16.58
N ALA A 243 2.21 14.14 -16.33
CA ALA A 243 2.40 13.17 -17.40
C ALA A 243 1.27 13.18 -18.43
N GLU A 244 0.02 13.38 -17.99
CA GLU A 244 -1.13 13.48 -18.88
C GLU A 244 -1.17 14.79 -19.66
N ALA A 245 -0.75 15.89 -19.04
CA ALA A 245 -0.70 17.21 -19.66
C ALA A 245 0.57 17.46 -20.50
N ALA A 246 1.44 16.46 -20.66
CA ALA A 246 2.68 16.58 -21.42
C ALA A 246 2.38 16.92 -22.89
N GLY A 247 3.07 17.93 -23.43
CA GLY A 247 2.87 18.38 -24.82
C GLY A 247 3.63 17.54 -25.83
N THR A 248 4.60 16.75 -25.37
CA THR A 248 5.46 15.90 -26.20
C THR A 248 5.67 14.52 -25.58
N ASP A 249 6.02 13.52 -26.40
CA ASP A 249 6.34 12.17 -25.93
C ASP A 249 7.56 12.15 -25.00
N ALA A 250 8.56 13.00 -25.26
CA ALA A 250 9.75 13.12 -24.41
C ALA A 250 9.39 13.62 -23.00
N GLU A 251 8.56 14.67 -22.90
CA GLU A 251 8.04 15.16 -21.61
C GLU A 251 7.20 14.11 -20.90
N ARG A 252 6.37 13.37 -21.65
CA ARG A 252 5.53 12.30 -21.10
C ARG A 252 6.39 11.20 -20.48
N VAL A 253 7.42 10.74 -21.19
CA VAL A 253 8.37 9.73 -20.69
C VAL A 253 9.10 10.24 -19.45
N ALA A 254 9.56 11.50 -19.45
CA ALA A 254 10.19 12.10 -18.28
C ALA A 254 9.25 12.12 -17.07
N HIS A 255 7.98 12.47 -17.27
CA HIS A 255 6.99 12.45 -16.20
C HIS A 255 6.58 11.03 -15.76
N CYS A 256 6.62 10.03 -16.64
CA CYS A 256 6.46 8.62 -16.25
C CYS A 256 7.55 8.18 -15.28
N TRP A 257 8.80 8.62 -15.47
CA TRP A 257 9.87 8.39 -14.49
C TRP A 257 9.61 9.08 -13.15
N VAL A 258 9.06 10.30 -13.16
CA VAL A 258 8.65 10.98 -11.91
C VAL A 258 7.55 10.19 -11.20
N ILE A 259 6.56 9.66 -11.93
CA ILE A 259 5.52 8.79 -11.35
C ILE A 259 6.17 7.55 -10.73
N ALA A 260 7.11 6.90 -11.42
CA ALA A 260 7.81 5.72 -10.90
C ALA A 260 8.52 6.04 -9.57
N GLU A 261 9.29 7.13 -9.53
CA GLU A 261 10.02 7.56 -8.34
C GLU A 261 9.12 7.91 -7.16
N GLU A 262 7.96 8.52 -7.43
CA GLU A 262 7.00 8.92 -6.39
C GLU A 262 6.13 7.75 -5.92
N CYS A 263 5.76 6.82 -6.80
CA CYS A 263 4.77 5.78 -6.53
C CYS A 263 5.38 4.44 -6.12
N VAL A 264 6.65 4.16 -6.45
CA VAL A 264 7.40 3.06 -5.86
C VAL A 264 7.70 3.41 -4.39
N GLY A 265 7.00 2.75 -3.47
CA GLY A 265 7.19 2.94 -2.04
C GLY A 265 8.63 2.57 -1.60
N GLN A 266 9.16 3.31 -0.62
CA GLN A 266 10.51 3.13 -0.08
C GLN A 266 10.46 2.55 1.34
N TYR A 267 11.01 1.35 1.54
CA TYR A 267 11.43 0.90 2.87
C TYR A 267 12.96 0.80 2.98
N THR A 268 13.65 0.47 1.89
CA THR A 268 15.12 0.62 1.76
C THR A 268 15.50 1.13 0.36
N PRO A 269 16.67 1.78 0.18
CA PRO A 269 17.15 2.17 -1.15
C PRO A 269 17.29 1.00 -2.12
N GLU A 270 17.75 -0.15 -1.63
CA GLU A 270 17.98 -1.36 -2.45
C GLU A 270 16.66 -1.95 -2.95
N GLN A 271 15.62 -1.93 -2.11
CA GLN A 271 14.27 -2.35 -2.52
C GLN A 271 13.72 -1.43 -3.62
N LYS A 272 13.85 -0.11 -3.42
CA LYS A 272 13.37 0.87 -4.40
C LYS A 272 14.08 0.69 -5.74
N ALA A 273 15.41 0.56 -5.72
CA ALA A 273 16.22 0.33 -6.91
C ALA A 273 15.75 -0.91 -7.69
N ARG A 274 15.50 -2.04 -7.02
CA ARG A 274 15.01 -3.27 -7.68
C ARG A 274 13.64 -3.10 -8.34
N HIS A 275 12.72 -2.37 -7.72
CA HIS A 275 11.42 -2.07 -8.34
C HIS A 275 11.54 -1.10 -9.52
N ILE A 276 12.39 -0.08 -9.40
CA ILE A 276 12.69 0.86 -10.50
C ILE A 276 13.36 0.13 -11.68
N ASP A 277 14.25 -0.81 -11.41
CA ASP A 277 14.87 -1.65 -12.44
C ASP A 277 13.84 -2.54 -13.14
N GLY A 278 12.87 -3.11 -12.40
CA GLY A 278 11.73 -3.82 -12.97
C GLY A 278 10.91 -2.93 -13.93
N ILE A 279 10.62 -1.69 -13.52
CA ILE A 279 9.94 -0.71 -14.38
C ILE A 279 10.77 -0.39 -15.62
N ARG A 280 12.09 -0.19 -15.47
CA ARG A 280 13.00 0.12 -16.58
C ARG A 280 13.02 -0.99 -17.64
N ARG A 281 13.06 -2.24 -17.21
CA ARG A 281 13.10 -3.38 -18.13
C ARG A 281 11.76 -3.65 -18.78
N ASN A 282 10.67 -3.56 -18.00
CA ASN A 282 9.41 -4.17 -18.40
C ASN A 282 8.36 -3.16 -18.89
N LEU A 283 8.49 -1.87 -18.54
CA LEU A 283 7.51 -0.84 -18.89
C LEU A 283 8.08 0.27 -19.77
N ALA A 284 9.24 0.81 -19.41
CA ALA A 284 9.84 1.96 -20.08
C ALA A 284 9.98 1.81 -21.61
N PRO A 285 10.29 0.63 -22.19
CA PRO A 285 10.35 0.45 -23.64
C PRO A 285 9.04 0.74 -24.37
N ALA A 286 7.89 0.60 -23.70
CA ALA A 286 6.56 0.82 -24.29
C ALA A 286 6.07 2.27 -24.17
N TRP A 287 6.69 3.11 -23.33
CA TRP A 287 6.21 4.49 -23.12
C TRP A 287 6.44 5.42 -24.31
N SER A 288 7.37 5.06 -25.19
CA SER A 288 7.68 5.80 -26.43
C SER A 288 6.96 5.24 -27.66
N ALA A 289 6.17 4.17 -27.50
CA ALA A 289 5.41 3.56 -28.60
C ALA A 289 3.99 4.13 -28.63
N ASP A 290 3.53 4.48 -29.83
CA ASP A 290 2.22 5.06 -30.15
C ASP A 290 1.06 4.48 -29.31
N PRO A 291 0.28 5.31 -28.59
CA PRO A 291 -0.86 4.89 -27.76
C PRO A 291 -1.89 3.99 -28.46
N ALA A 292 -1.93 3.98 -29.80
CA ALA A 292 -2.82 3.16 -30.59
C ALA A 292 -2.61 1.63 -30.41
N ARG A 293 -1.44 1.17 -29.94
CA ARG A 293 -1.15 -0.27 -29.81
C ARG A 293 -1.75 -0.97 -28.58
N HIS A 294 -2.14 -0.23 -27.54
CA HIS A 294 -2.64 -0.83 -26.27
C HIS A 294 -4.15 -0.70 -26.05
N ALA A 295 -4.89 -0.12 -27.01
CA ALA A 295 -6.34 0.01 -26.96
C ALA A 295 -7.10 -1.23 -27.48
N GLN A 296 -6.40 -2.31 -27.85
CA GLN A 296 -7.01 -3.52 -28.45
C GLN A 296 -6.76 -4.82 -27.66
N GLY A 297 -6.42 -4.73 -26.37
CA GLY A 297 -6.23 -5.89 -25.47
C GLY A 297 -7.13 -5.86 -24.25
#